data_AF-A0A0F9NJT3-F1
#
_entry.id   AF-A0A0F9NJT3-F1
#
_cell.length_a   1.000
_cell.length_b   1.000
_cell.length_c   1.000
_cell.angle_alpha   90.00
_cell.angle_beta   90.00
_cell.angle_gamma   90.00
#
_symmetry.space_group_name_H-M   'P 1'
#
loop_
_entity.id
_entity.type
_entity.pdbx_description
1 polymer ?
#
loop_
_entity_poly.entity_id
_entity_poly.type
_entity_poly.pdbx_seq_one_letter_code
_entity_poly.pdbx_strand_id
1 'polypeptide(L)'
;IANIVITDHKGKLPHSIEVLKSFPQIGHNTASSIFAFAFNKPTIFIETNIRRVFIYFFFPSKRNITDKQITPIVEKTLDRFKPREWYYALMDYGVMLKKSNPDLNKRSAKYRKQAPFKGSSRQVRGDILKMLISSKILKVSEIEKALKGINKEKLIPILLQLEKEEFIKIKCDTVQIVK
;
A
#
# COMPACT_ATOMS: atom_id res chain seq x y z
N ILE A 1 10.70 9.00 -1.86
CA ILE A 1 9.98 9.20 -3.15
C ILE A 1 9.74 10.68 -3.43
N ALA A 2 9.01 11.41 -2.57
CA ALA A 2 8.77 12.85 -2.80
C ALA A 2 10.06 13.66 -3.00
N ASN A 3 11.09 13.42 -2.17
CA ASN A 3 12.40 14.04 -2.34
C ASN A 3 13.00 13.78 -3.73
N ILE A 4 13.03 12.51 -4.19
CA ILE A 4 13.48 12.10 -5.53
C ILE A 4 12.73 12.88 -6.62
N VAL A 5 11.41 13.03 -6.49
CA VAL A 5 10.61 13.78 -7.47
C VAL A 5 11.00 15.26 -7.49
N ILE A 6 11.23 15.87 -6.33
CA ILE A 6 11.65 17.28 -6.24
C ILE A 6 13.06 17.47 -6.81
N THR A 7 14.04 16.70 -6.31
CA THR A 7 15.47 16.91 -6.61
C THR A 7 15.83 16.44 -8.00
N ASP A 8 15.38 15.24 -8.39
CA ASP A 8 15.88 14.56 -9.59
C ASP A 8 14.95 14.77 -10.79
N HIS A 9 13.68 15.12 -10.52
CA HIS A 9 12.65 15.31 -11.54
C HIS A 9 11.96 16.68 -11.49
N LYS A 10 12.56 17.67 -10.82
CA LYS A 10 12.11 19.08 -10.80
C LYS A 10 10.64 19.23 -10.39
N GLY A 11 10.21 18.42 -9.43
CA GLY A 11 8.84 18.40 -8.90
C GLY A 11 7.79 17.82 -9.84
N LYS A 12 8.16 17.22 -10.97
CA LYS A 12 7.24 16.57 -11.91
C LYS A 12 7.40 15.06 -11.86
N LEU A 13 6.29 14.32 -11.83
CA LEU A 13 6.36 12.87 -11.92
C LEU A 13 6.95 12.45 -13.28
N PRO A 14 7.89 11.49 -13.30
CA PRO A 14 8.42 10.96 -14.55
C PRO A 14 7.32 10.39 -15.44
N HIS A 15 7.32 10.78 -16.71
CA HIS A 15 6.46 10.18 -17.73
C HIS A 15 7.10 8.91 -18.31
N SER A 16 7.56 7.99 -17.44
CA SER A 16 8.03 6.65 -17.84
C SER A 16 7.72 5.63 -16.76
N ILE A 17 7.07 4.52 -17.13
CA ILE A 17 6.78 3.41 -16.20
C ILE A 17 8.08 2.82 -15.66
N GLU A 18 9.11 2.69 -16.50
CA GLU A 18 10.40 2.13 -16.10
C GLU A 18 11.14 3.04 -15.12
N VAL A 19 11.07 4.36 -15.31
CA VAL A 19 11.63 5.31 -14.34
C VAL A 19 10.84 5.29 -13.03
N LEU A 20 9.50 5.23 -13.09
CA LEU A 20 8.69 5.10 -11.87
C LEU A 20 9.01 3.81 -11.11
N LYS A 21 9.26 2.69 -11.81
CA LYS A 21 9.64 1.40 -11.21
C LYS A 21 11.01 1.42 -10.52
N SER A 22 11.89 2.37 -10.87
CA SER A 22 13.19 2.51 -10.18
C SER A 22 13.03 3.16 -8.80
N PHE A 23 11.89 3.80 -8.52
CA PHE A 23 11.66 4.43 -7.23
C PHE A 23 11.46 3.39 -6.13
N PRO A 24 11.95 3.65 -4.91
CA PRO A 24 11.70 2.76 -3.77
C PRO A 24 10.21 2.50 -3.60
N GLN A 25 9.84 1.23 -3.40
CA GLN A 25 8.46 0.78 -3.13
C GLN A 25 7.47 0.92 -4.31
N ILE A 26 7.90 1.39 -5.49
CA ILE A 26 7.04 1.45 -6.68
C ILE A 26 7.32 0.23 -7.56
N GLY A 27 6.42 -0.75 -7.51
CA GLY A 27 6.42 -1.88 -8.45
C GLY A 27 5.62 -1.59 -9.72
N HIS A 28 5.60 -2.55 -10.66
CA HIS A 28 4.87 -2.44 -11.92
C HIS A 28 3.40 -1.99 -11.75
N ASN A 29 2.66 -2.61 -10.83
CA ASN A 29 1.25 -2.26 -10.60
C ASN A 29 1.07 -0.79 -10.19
N THR A 30 1.94 -0.27 -9.32
CA THR A 30 1.88 1.12 -8.84
C THR A 30 2.30 2.10 -9.93
N ALA A 31 3.35 1.78 -10.69
CA ALA A 31 3.78 2.60 -11.82
C ALA A 31 2.68 2.68 -12.91
N SER A 32 2.08 1.54 -13.25
CA SER A 32 0.94 1.48 -14.18
C SER A 32 -0.27 2.24 -13.63
N SER A 33 -0.62 2.13 -12.34
CA SER A 33 -1.75 2.89 -11.80
C SER A 33 -1.49 4.40 -11.81
N ILE A 34 -0.27 4.86 -11.52
CA ILE A 34 0.12 6.27 -11.68
C ILE A 34 -0.10 6.71 -13.13
N PHE A 35 0.30 5.92 -14.11
CA PHE A 35 0.07 6.24 -15.52
C PHE A 35 -1.41 6.34 -15.91
N ALA A 36 -2.22 5.39 -15.46
CA ALA A 36 -3.65 5.40 -15.69
C ALA A 36 -4.31 6.65 -15.07
N PHE A 37 -4.01 6.94 -13.80
CA PHE A 37 -4.69 8.02 -13.09
C PHE A 37 -4.08 9.39 -13.36
N ALA A 38 -2.78 9.58 -13.18
CA ALA A 38 -2.15 10.90 -13.35
C ALA A 38 -2.07 11.31 -14.82
N PHE A 39 -1.68 10.40 -15.71
CA PHE A 39 -1.42 10.72 -17.12
C PHE A 39 -2.55 10.34 -18.08
N ASN A 40 -3.65 9.75 -17.58
CA ASN A 40 -4.78 9.25 -18.39
C ASN A 40 -4.31 8.34 -19.54
N LYS A 41 -3.35 7.44 -19.25
CA LYS A 41 -2.80 6.50 -20.24
C LYS A 41 -3.38 5.10 -20.06
N PRO A 42 -3.66 4.37 -21.16
CA PRO A 42 -4.21 3.02 -21.07
C PRO A 42 -3.11 2.02 -20.68
N THR A 43 -2.98 1.80 -19.37
CA THR A 43 -1.99 0.87 -18.79
C THR A 43 -2.67 -0.17 -17.94
N ILE A 44 -2.17 -1.39 -17.98
CA ILE A 44 -2.76 -2.52 -17.26
C ILE A 44 -2.20 -2.58 -15.83
N PHE A 45 -3.09 -2.57 -14.85
CA PHE A 45 -2.79 -2.91 -13.47
C PHE A 45 -4.00 -3.56 -12.79
N ILE A 46 -3.74 -4.35 -11.76
CA ILE A 46 -4.79 -5.07 -11.03
C ILE A 46 -4.61 -4.85 -9.53
N GLU A 47 -5.52 -4.07 -8.93
CA GLU A 47 -5.66 -4.01 -7.48
C GLU A 47 -6.91 -4.76 -6.98
N THR A 48 -7.21 -4.64 -5.70
CA THR A 48 -8.22 -5.43 -4.98
C THR A 48 -9.66 -5.22 -5.45
N ASN A 49 -10.06 -4.02 -5.85
CA ASN A 49 -11.41 -3.71 -6.32
C ASN A 49 -11.62 -4.10 -7.79
N ILE A 50 -10.68 -3.75 -8.68
CA ILE A 50 -10.61 -4.21 -10.07
C ILE A 50 -10.68 -5.74 -10.08
N ARG A 51 -9.82 -6.41 -9.30
CA ARG A 51 -9.83 -7.87 -9.19
C ARG A 51 -11.21 -8.41 -8.81
N ARG A 52 -11.92 -7.75 -7.88
CA ARG A 52 -13.27 -8.14 -7.47
C ARG A 52 -14.25 -8.12 -8.63
N VAL A 53 -14.22 -7.06 -9.43
CA VAL A 53 -15.10 -6.91 -10.61
C VAL A 53 -14.86 -8.03 -11.62
N PHE A 54 -13.60 -8.30 -11.97
CA PHE A 54 -13.29 -9.34 -12.93
C PHE A 54 -13.59 -10.75 -12.41
N ILE A 55 -13.36 -11.02 -11.11
CA ILE A 55 -13.77 -12.28 -10.50
C ILE A 55 -15.29 -12.45 -10.56
N TYR A 56 -16.06 -11.40 -10.30
CA TYR A 56 -17.52 -11.43 -10.30
C TYR A 56 -18.09 -11.80 -11.68
N PHE A 57 -17.68 -11.09 -12.74
CA PHE A 57 -18.26 -11.28 -14.06
C PHE A 57 -17.70 -12.49 -14.82
N PHE A 58 -16.40 -12.77 -14.70
CA PHE A 58 -15.72 -13.74 -15.58
C PHE A 58 -15.38 -15.06 -14.88
N PHE A 59 -15.55 -15.14 -13.57
CA PHE A 59 -15.18 -16.32 -12.78
C PHE A 59 -16.22 -16.67 -11.69
N PRO A 60 -17.53 -16.78 -12.03
CA PRO A 60 -18.61 -16.89 -11.05
C PRO A 60 -18.50 -18.12 -10.12
N SER A 61 -17.84 -19.19 -10.57
CA SER A 61 -17.71 -20.45 -9.82
C SER A 61 -16.25 -20.89 -9.59
N LYS A 62 -15.25 -20.09 -9.99
CA LYS A 62 -13.82 -20.46 -9.90
C LYS A 62 -13.18 -19.94 -8.61
N ARG A 63 -12.20 -20.69 -8.08
CA ARG A 63 -11.33 -20.30 -6.96
C ARG A 63 -9.86 -20.33 -7.38
N ASN A 64 -8.98 -19.82 -6.51
CA ASN A 64 -7.54 -19.69 -6.76
C ASN A 64 -7.22 -18.96 -8.08
N ILE A 65 -7.98 -17.91 -8.36
CA ILE A 65 -7.85 -17.12 -9.59
C ILE A 65 -6.58 -16.29 -9.50
N THR A 66 -5.70 -16.49 -10.47
CA THR A 66 -4.41 -15.80 -10.56
C THR A 66 -4.53 -14.51 -11.36
N ASP A 67 -3.68 -13.53 -11.09
CA ASP A 67 -3.64 -12.31 -11.91
C ASP A 67 -3.32 -12.63 -13.37
N LYS A 68 -2.55 -13.71 -13.67
CA LYS A 68 -2.31 -14.19 -15.05
C LYS A 68 -3.60 -14.54 -15.82
N GLN A 69 -4.65 -14.97 -15.11
CA GLN A 69 -5.96 -15.27 -15.71
C GLN A 69 -6.81 -14.01 -15.89
N ILE A 70 -6.60 -12.99 -15.05
CA ILE A 70 -7.38 -11.75 -15.07
C ILE A 70 -6.79 -10.76 -16.08
N THR A 71 -5.46 -10.65 -16.17
CA THR A 71 -4.74 -9.69 -17.03
C THR A 71 -5.25 -9.67 -18.48
N PRO A 72 -5.43 -10.81 -19.19
CA PRO A 72 -5.90 -10.78 -20.58
C PRO A 72 -7.32 -10.21 -20.72
N ILE A 73 -8.16 -10.36 -19.69
CA ILE A 73 -9.52 -9.84 -19.69
C ILE A 73 -9.49 -8.33 -19.44
N VAL A 74 -8.66 -7.88 -18.48
CA VAL A 74 -8.44 -6.44 -18.24
C VAL A 74 -7.93 -5.74 -19.49
N GLU A 75 -6.99 -6.36 -20.20
CA GLU A 75 -6.45 -5.80 -21.45
C GLU A 75 -7.51 -5.67 -22.55
N LYS A 76 -8.38 -6.68 -22.70
CA LYS A 76 -9.45 -6.70 -23.70
C LYS A 76 -10.58 -5.70 -23.40
N THR A 77 -10.84 -5.43 -22.12
CA THR A 77 -11.93 -4.54 -21.71
C THR A 77 -11.47 -3.12 -21.38
N LEU A 78 -10.16 -2.85 -21.37
CA LEU A 78 -9.61 -1.53 -21.10
C LEU A 78 -10.10 -0.51 -22.13
N ASP A 79 -10.80 0.52 -21.65
CA ASP A 79 -11.09 1.70 -22.45
C ASP A 79 -9.78 2.43 -22.75
N ARG A 80 -9.43 2.49 -24.04
CA ARG A 80 -8.20 3.14 -24.53
C ARG A 80 -8.35 4.65 -24.76
N PHE A 81 -9.58 5.16 -24.76
CA PHE A 81 -9.88 6.59 -24.91
C PHE A 81 -10.02 7.28 -23.55
N LYS A 82 -10.68 6.62 -22.60
CA LYS A 82 -10.95 7.15 -21.25
C LYS A 82 -10.48 6.20 -20.13
N PRO A 83 -9.19 5.80 -20.09
CA PRO A 83 -8.71 4.80 -19.15
C PRO A 83 -8.87 5.22 -17.69
N ARG A 84 -8.71 6.51 -17.36
CA ARG A 84 -8.93 7.01 -16.00
C ARG A 84 -10.37 6.82 -15.53
N GLU A 85 -11.35 7.24 -16.34
CA GLU A 85 -12.78 7.09 -16.03
C GLU A 85 -13.15 5.61 -15.90
N TRP A 86 -12.65 4.77 -16.81
CA TRP A 86 -12.83 3.32 -16.75
C TRP A 86 -12.32 2.72 -15.43
N TYR A 87 -11.11 3.08 -14.99
CA TYR A 87 -10.59 2.58 -13.73
C TYR A 87 -11.31 3.15 -12.50
N TYR A 88 -11.79 4.39 -12.53
CA TYR A 88 -12.67 4.89 -11.47
C TYR A 88 -13.97 4.09 -11.38
N ALA A 89 -14.63 3.83 -12.51
CA ALA A 89 -15.85 3.02 -12.54
C ALA A 89 -15.61 1.60 -11.99
N LEU A 90 -14.52 0.94 -12.37
CA LEU A 90 -14.16 -0.38 -11.85
C LEU A 90 -13.90 -0.37 -10.33
N MET A 91 -13.26 0.69 -9.82
CA MET A 91 -12.98 0.83 -8.39
C MET A 91 -14.26 1.00 -7.58
N ASP A 92 -15.11 1.93 -8.01
CA ASP A 92 -16.39 2.24 -7.34
C ASP A 92 -17.33 1.04 -7.38
N TYR A 93 -17.47 0.42 -8.56
CA TYR A 93 -18.27 -0.79 -8.70
C TYR A 93 -17.68 -1.95 -7.89
N GLY A 94 -16.35 -2.08 -7.84
CA GLY A 94 -15.68 -3.02 -6.95
C GLY A 94 -16.09 -2.79 -5.49
N VAL A 95 -16.08 -1.57 -4.99
CA VAL A 95 -16.53 -1.25 -3.62
C VAL A 95 -17.99 -1.64 -3.41
N MET A 96 -18.88 -1.34 -4.36
CA MET A 96 -20.28 -1.75 -4.31
C MET A 96 -20.42 -3.28 -4.24
N LEU A 97 -19.72 -4.03 -5.10
CA LEU A 97 -19.70 -5.49 -5.08
C LEU A 97 -19.23 -6.07 -3.75
N LYS A 98 -18.34 -5.38 -3.02
CA LYS A 98 -17.92 -5.86 -1.69
C LYS A 98 -19.10 -5.91 -0.71
N LYS A 99 -20.06 -5.00 -0.84
CA LYS A 99 -21.22 -4.92 0.07
C LYS A 99 -22.19 -6.08 -0.18
N SER A 100 -22.48 -6.38 -1.44
CA SER A 100 -23.40 -7.47 -1.82
C SER A 100 -22.72 -8.85 -1.89
N ASN A 101 -21.41 -8.89 -2.16
CA ASN A 101 -20.64 -10.12 -2.38
C ASN A 101 -19.26 -10.04 -1.68
N PRO A 102 -19.22 -10.03 -0.33
CA PRO A 102 -17.99 -9.76 0.44
C PRO A 102 -16.86 -10.78 0.22
N ASP A 103 -17.21 -11.98 -0.24
CA ASP A 103 -16.30 -13.12 -0.32
C ASP A 103 -15.65 -13.30 -1.69
N LEU A 104 -15.97 -12.46 -2.68
CA LEU A 104 -15.41 -12.60 -4.04
C LEU A 104 -13.88 -12.61 -4.04
N ASN A 105 -13.26 -11.71 -3.29
CA ASN A 105 -11.80 -11.63 -3.26
C ASN A 105 -11.14 -12.82 -2.55
N LYS A 106 -11.85 -13.59 -1.73
CA LYS A 106 -11.34 -14.84 -1.15
C LYS A 106 -11.03 -15.89 -2.24
N ARG A 107 -11.60 -15.72 -3.44
CA ARG A 107 -11.35 -16.59 -4.60
C ARG A 107 -10.04 -16.28 -5.33
N SER A 108 -9.37 -15.18 -5.00
CA SER A 108 -8.07 -14.86 -5.59
C SER A 108 -6.95 -15.70 -4.97
N ALA A 109 -6.02 -16.19 -5.79
CA ALA A 109 -4.79 -16.83 -5.33
C ALA A 109 -3.90 -15.89 -4.47
N LYS A 110 -4.03 -14.57 -4.66
CA LYS A 110 -3.32 -13.54 -3.89
C LYS A 110 -4.02 -13.16 -2.59
N TYR A 111 -5.21 -13.71 -2.32
CA TYR A 111 -5.93 -13.38 -1.10
C TYR A 111 -5.11 -13.81 0.13
N ARG A 112 -4.96 -12.88 1.07
CA ARG A 112 -4.41 -13.12 2.38
C ARG A 112 -5.33 -12.43 3.38
N LYS A 113 -5.80 -13.16 4.39
CA LYS A 113 -6.57 -12.55 5.48
C LYS A 113 -5.64 -11.60 6.22
N GLN A 114 -5.98 -10.31 6.23
CA GLN A 114 -5.21 -9.33 6.99
C GLN A 114 -5.30 -9.68 8.47
N ALA A 115 -4.15 -9.81 9.14
CA ALA A 115 -4.11 -10.01 10.59
C ALA A 115 -4.80 -8.82 11.29
N PRO A 116 -5.41 -9.04 12.48
CA PRO A 116 -6.02 -7.98 13.26
C PRO A 116 -5.06 -6.80 13.45
N PHE A 117 -5.63 -5.59 13.47
CA PHE A 117 -4.82 -4.39 13.72
C PHE A 117 -4.38 -4.31 15.19
N LYS A 118 -5.29 -4.63 16.11
CA LYS A 118 -5.03 -4.61 17.56
C LYS A 118 -3.92 -5.61 17.92
N GLY A 119 -2.89 -5.13 18.62
CA GLY A 119 -1.71 -5.90 19.01
C GLY A 119 -0.70 -6.15 17.89
N SER A 120 -0.90 -5.59 16.69
CA SER A 120 0.02 -5.78 15.56
C SER A 120 1.14 -4.73 15.56
N SER A 121 2.29 -5.05 14.96
CA SER A 121 3.41 -4.09 14.79
C SER A 121 2.98 -2.78 14.11
N ARG A 122 1.95 -2.82 13.25
CA ARG A 122 1.40 -1.63 12.58
C ARG A 122 0.77 -0.66 13.58
N GLN A 123 0.04 -1.17 14.56
CA GLN A 123 -0.53 -0.34 15.62
C GLN A 123 0.58 0.28 16.47
N VAL A 124 1.51 -0.56 16.92
CA VAL A 124 2.61 -0.18 17.80
C VAL A 124 3.46 0.93 17.19
N ARG A 125 3.80 0.79 15.90
CA ARG A 125 4.52 1.83 15.15
C ARG A 125 3.77 3.16 15.15
N GLY A 126 2.46 3.13 14.90
CA GLY A 126 1.62 4.32 14.92
C GLY A 126 1.59 4.99 16.29
N ASP A 127 1.48 4.19 17.35
CA ASP A 127 1.47 4.68 18.73
C ASP A 127 2.83 5.32 19.11
N ILE A 128 3.96 4.68 18.75
CA ILE A 128 5.31 5.24 18.94
C ILE A 128 5.45 6.59 18.23
N LEU A 129 5.09 6.66 16.95
CA LEU A 129 5.19 7.90 16.18
C LEU A 129 4.30 8.99 16.78
N LYS A 130 3.08 8.65 17.20
CA LYS A 130 2.18 9.59 17.86
C LYS A 130 2.78 10.15 19.16
N MET A 131 3.41 9.32 19.97
CA MET A 131 4.10 9.75 21.19
C MET A 131 5.29 10.68 20.88
N LEU A 132 6.10 10.34 19.88
CA LEU A 132 7.27 11.12 19.47
C LEU A 132 6.89 12.47 18.84
N ILE A 133 5.77 12.54 18.12
CA ILE A 133 5.22 13.82 17.62
C ILE A 133 4.92 14.77 18.79
N SER A 134 4.37 14.25 19.90
CA SER A 134 4.03 15.05 21.07
C SER A 134 5.26 15.46 21.91
N SER A 135 6.19 14.54 22.14
CA SER A 135 7.28 14.75 23.12
C SER A 135 8.66 15.03 22.49
N LYS A 136 8.78 15.04 21.16
CA LYS A 136 10.01 15.20 20.33
C LYS A 136 11.12 14.16 20.56
N ILE A 137 11.45 13.85 21.81
CA ILE A 137 12.47 12.88 22.24
C ILE A 137 11.90 12.09 23.42
N LEU A 138 12.03 10.77 23.39
CA LEU A 138 11.62 9.87 24.46
C LEU A 138 12.68 8.80 24.71
N LYS A 139 12.83 8.34 25.94
CA LYS A 139 13.62 7.15 26.25
C LYS A 139 12.89 5.89 25.81
N VAL A 140 13.65 4.86 25.42
CA VAL A 140 13.10 3.53 25.08
C VAL A 140 12.26 2.97 26.25
N SER A 141 12.69 3.21 27.48
CA SER A 141 11.96 2.79 28.69
C SER A 141 10.64 3.53 28.90
N GLU A 142 10.52 4.78 28.46
CA GLU A 142 9.27 5.54 28.51
C GLU A 142 8.27 5.03 27.47
N ILE A 143 8.77 4.71 26.26
CA ILE A 143 7.99 4.09 25.19
C ILE A 143 7.46 2.72 25.64
N GLU A 144 8.31 1.89 26.23
CA GLU A 144 7.93 0.58 26.77
C GLU A 144 6.84 0.69 27.85
N LYS A 145 6.99 1.62 28.81
CA LYS A 145 6.02 1.84 29.88
C LYS A 145 4.66 2.29 29.35
N ALA A 146 4.63 3.15 28.33
CA ALA A 146 3.40 3.63 27.74
C ALA A 146 2.68 2.54 26.91
N LEU A 147 3.43 1.69 26.23
CA LEU A 147 2.90 0.59 25.41
C LEU A 147 2.62 -0.65 26.26
N LYS A 148 1.62 -0.54 27.15
CA LYS A 148 1.16 -1.63 28.03
C LYS A 148 1.02 -2.95 27.25
N GLY A 149 1.80 -3.96 27.61
CA GLY A 149 1.74 -5.31 27.03
C GLY A 149 2.74 -5.62 25.92
N ILE A 150 3.72 -4.74 25.67
CA ILE A 150 4.82 -5.00 24.73
C ILE A 150 6.14 -5.03 25.48
N ASN A 151 6.85 -6.15 25.37
CA ASN A 151 8.19 -6.31 25.94
C ASN A 151 9.26 -5.75 25.00
N LYS A 152 10.47 -5.52 25.53
CA LYS A 152 11.64 -5.06 24.74
C LYS A 152 11.90 -5.91 23.49
N GLU A 153 11.75 -7.22 23.57
CA GLU A 153 11.99 -8.14 22.45
C GLU A 153 11.13 -7.84 21.22
N LYS A 154 9.88 -7.40 21.42
CA LYS A 154 9.01 -6.97 20.33
C LYS A 154 9.19 -5.50 19.95
N LEU A 155 9.54 -4.65 20.92
CA LEU A 155 9.72 -3.22 20.70
C LEU A 155 10.98 -2.90 19.89
N ILE A 156 12.11 -3.53 20.19
CA ILE A 156 13.40 -3.24 19.55
C ILE A 156 13.35 -3.44 18.02
N PRO A 157 12.86 -4.58 17.48
CA PRO A 157 12.75 -4.76 16.03
C PRO A 157 11.88 -3.69 15.36
N ILE A 158 10.84 -3.22 16.05
CA ILE A 158 9.96 -2.17 15.55
C ILE A 158 10.67 -0.83 15.49
N LEU A 159 11.41 -0.46 16.53
CA LEU A 159 12.20 0.77 16.56
C LEU A 159 13.30 0.74 15.48
N LEU A 160 14.04 -0.36 15.35
CA LEU A 160 15.06 -0.52 14.31
C LEU A 160 14.45 -0.41 12.90
N GLN A 161 13.26 -0.95 12.69
CA GLN A 161 12.56 -0.81 11.41
C GLN A 161 12.14 0.64 11.14
N LEU A 162 11.62 1.35 12.14
CA LEU A 162 11.26 2.77 12.03
C LEU A 162 12.49 3.65 11.75
N GLU A 163 13.64 3.33 12.33
CA GLU A 163 14.90 4.02 12.08
C GLU A 163 15.41 3.76 10.66
N LYS A 164 15.38 2.50 10.20
CA LYS A 164 15.74 2.13 8.83
C LYS A 164 14.88 2.84 7.77
N GLU A 165 13.61 3.09 8.10
CA GLU A 165 12.67 3.81 7.25
C GLU A 165 12.75 5.35 7.43
N GLU A 166 13.73 5.82 8.21
CA GLU A 166 14.01 7.24 8.47
C GLU A 166 12.86 8.00 9.15
N PHE A 167 11.94 7.31 9.82
CA PHE A 167 10.89 7.97 10.61
C PHE A 167 11.41 8.47 11.96
N ILE A 168 12.37 7.76 12.55
CA ILE A 168 12.97 8.08 13.85
C ILE A 168 14.50 7.98 13.78
N LYS A 169 15.19 8.56 14.75
CA LYS A 169 16.61 8.32 15.04
C LYS A 169 16.75 7.79 16.46
N ILE A 170 17.56 6.76 16.62
CA ILE A 170 17.90 6.18 17.91
C ILE A 170 19.29 6.69 18.30
N LYS A 171 19.42 7.27 19.50
CA LYS A 171 20.69 7.71 20.07
C LYS A 171 20.81 7.14 21.48
N CYS A 172 21.68 6.14 21.64
CA CYS A 172 21.84 5.41 22.90
C CYS A 172 20.49 4.85 23.40
N ASP A 173 19.93 5.43 24.47
CA ASP A 173 18.65 5.04 25.08
C ASP A 173 17.47 5.94 24.67
N THR A 174 17.70 6.92 23.80
CA THR A 174 16.69 7.88 23.35
C THR A 174 16.27 7.66 21.91
N VAL A 175 15.01 7.98 21.64
CA VAL A 175 14.37 7.91 20.34
C VAL A 175 13.77 9.27 20.04
N GLN A 176 13.98 9.78 18.83
CA GLN A 176 13.46 11.07 18.38
C GLN A 176 12.89 10.96 16.97
N ILE A 177 11.91 11.80 16.63
CA ILE A 177 11.37 11.86 15.26
C ILE A 177 12.38 12.53 14.31
N VAL A 178 12.50 12.03 13.08
CA VAL A 178 13.25 12.73 12.03
C VAL A 178 12.39 13.87 11.48
N LYS A 179 12.97 15.07 11.41
CA LYS A 179 12.33 16.24 10.79
C LYS A 179 12.67 16.30 9.31
#